data_AF-A0A7H4PD72-F1
#
_entry.id   AF-A0A7H4PD72-F1
#
_cell.length_a   1.000
_cell.length_b   1.000
_cell.length_c   1.000
_cell.angle_alpha   90.00
_cell.angle_beta   90.00
_cell.angle_gamma   90.00
#
_symmetry.space_group_name_H-M   'P 1'
#
loop_
_entity.id
_entity.type
_entity.pdbx_description
1 polymer ?
#
loop_
_entity_poly.entity_id
_entity_poly.type
_entity_poly.pdbx_seq_one_letter_code
_entity_poly.pdbx_strand_id
1 'polypeptide(L)'
;MGRTQLQDAVPMTLGQEFHAFNVLLNEETKCILRTAELLLEVNLGATAIGTRLNTPDGYQQLAVQKLAEVSNLPVVPAEDLIEATSDCGAYVMVHSSLKRLAVKTVQNL
;
A
#
# COMPACT_ATOMS: atom_id res chain seq x y z
N MET A 1 32.61 7.70 15.72
CA MET A 1 32.74 6.28 16.13
C MET A 1 31.38 5.65 16.02
N GLY A 2 31.25 4.52 15.31
CA GLY A 2 30.01 3.77 15.31
C GLY A 2 29.76 3.14 16.69
N ARG A 3 28.50 2.83 17.00
CA ARG A 3 28.13 2.16 18.25
C ARG A 3 27.23 0.95 17.99
N THR A 4 27.48 -0.12 18.71
CA THR A 4 26.62 -1.32 18.75
C THR A 4 26.30 -1.63 20.21
N GLN A 5 25.03 -1.90 20.53
CA GLN A 5 24.59 -2.04 21.93
C GLN A 5 25.00 -0.85 22.82
N LEU A 6 25.06 0.35 22.24
CA LEU A 6 25.53 1.60 22.87
C LEU A 6 27.01 1.62 23.28
N GLN A 7 27.80 0.62 22.91
CA GLN A 7 29.25 0.57 23.13
C GLN A 7 30.00 1.01 21.88
N ASP A 8 31.18 1.60 22.08
CA ASP A 8 32.06 2.01 20.99
C ASP A 8 32.46 0.79 20.14
N ALA A 9 32.32 0.94 18.83
CA ALA A 9 32.67 -0.08 17.85
C ALA A 9 33.87 0.40 17.01
N VAL A 10 33.69 0.49 15.69
CA VAL A 10 34.74 0.91 14.74
C VAL A 10 34.41 2.30 14.14
N PRO A 11 35.41 3.01 13.58
CA PRO A 11 35.17 4.29 12.92
C PRO A 11 34.15 4.19 11.76
N MET A 12 33.32 5.23 11.64
CA MET A 12 32.45 5.48 10.50
C MET A 12 32.29 6.99 10.33
N THR A 13 31.98 7.44 9.12
CA THR A 13 31.66 8.83 8.82
C THR A 13 30.18 9.11 9.07
N LEU A 14 29.85 10.37 9.40
CA LEU A 14 28.46 10.81 9.48
C LEU A 14 27.71 10.64 8.15
N GLY A 15 28.41 10.81 7.03
CA GLY A 15 27.85 10.60 5.69
C GLY A 15 27.39 9.15 5.45
N GLN A 16 28.13 8.16 5.97
CA GLN A 16 27.72 6.75 5.88
C GLN A 16 26.45 6.48 6.69
N GLU A 17 26.31 7.10 7.87
CA GLU A 17 25.12 6.97 8.71
C GLU A 17 23.88 7.54 8.02
N PHE A 18 23.96 8.79 7.54
CA PHE A 18 22.83 9.44 6.86
C PHE A 18 22.50 8.81 5.51
N HIS A 19 23.50 8.25 4.82
CA HIS A 19 23.25 7.45 3.62
C HIS A 19 22.43 6.20 3.95
N ALA A 20 22.73 5.51 5.06
CA ALA A 20 21.94 4.37 5.49
C ALA A 20 20.48 4.75 5.81
N PHE A 21 20.24 5.90 6.46
CA PHE A 21 18.88 6.42 6.68
C PHE A 21 18.15 6.71 5.37
N ASN A 22 18.82 7.33 4.40
CA ASN A 22 18.26 7.57 3.07
C ASN A 22 17.89 6.26 2.36
N VAL A 23 18.77 5.25 2.38
CA VAL A 23 18.46 3.93 1.81
C VAL A 23 17.24 3.33 2.48
N LEU A 24 17.20 3.37 3.82
CA LEU A 24 16.11 2.83 4.62
C LEU A 24 14.75 3.48 4.30
N LEU A 25 14.69 4.80 4.11
CA LEU A 25 13.45 5.48 3.73
C LEU A 25 13.02 5.16 2.29
N ASN A 26 13.98 5.07 1.35
CA ASN A 26 13.69 4.70 -0.04
C ASN A 26 13.10 3.28 -0.15
N GLU A 27 13.50 2.35 0.72
CA GLU A 27 12.87 1.03 0.80
C GLU A 27 11.40 1.12 1.22
N GLU A 28 11.08 1.99 2.19
CA GLU A 28 9.72 2.15 2.68
C GLU A 28 8.82 2.82 1.63
N THR A 29 9.33 3.78 0.87
CA THR A 29 8.61 4.34 -0.29
C THR A 29 8.21 3.25 -1.28
N LYS A 30 9.13 2.33 -1.62
CA LYS A 30 8.84 1.20 -2.52
C LYS A 30 7.77 0.28 -1.93
N CYS A 31 7.85 -0.02 -0.63
CA CYS A 31 6.89 -0.88 0.05
C CYS A 31 5.48 -0.26 0.05
N ILE A 32 5.38 1.02 0.41
CA ILE A 32 4.11 1.75 0.46
C ILE A 32 3.48 1.78 -0.93
N LEU A 33 4.24 2.19 -1.96
CA LEU A 33 3.74 2.24 -3.34
C LEU A 33 3.24 0.87 -3.81
N ARG A 34 3.99 -0.20 -3.54
CA ARG A 34 3.59 -1.56 -3.90
C ARG A 34 2.31 -2.00 -3.18
N THR A 35 2.14 -1.68 -1.90
CA THR A 35 0.90 -2.03 -1.17
C THR A 35 -0.27 -1.16 -1.57
N ALA A 36 -0.03 0.10 -1.96
CA ALA A 36 -1.08 1.01 -2.42
C ALA A 36 -1.71 0.54 -3.75
N GLU A 37 -0.96 -0.19 -4.59
CA GLU A 37 -1.50 -0.81 -5.80
C GLU A 37 -2.66 -1.78 -5.48
N LEU A 38 -2.68 -2.40 -4.30
CA LEU A 38 -3.77 -3.29 -3.88
C LEU A 38 -5.11 -2.56 -3.72
N LEU A 39 -5.08 -1.24 -3.51
CA LEU A 39 -6.29 -0.42 -3.39
C LEU A 39 -6.92 -0.07 -4.75
N LEU A 40 -6.26 -0.42 -5.86
CA LEU A 40 -6.77 -0.16 -7.21
C LEU A 40 -7.79 -1.20 -7.66
N GLU A 41 -7.86 -2.34 -6.97
CA GLU A 41 -8.90 -3.33 -7.20
C GLU A 41 -10.20 -2.90 -6.49
N VAL A 42 -11.31 -2.85 -7.24
CA VAL A 42 -12.59 -2.35 -6.73
C VAL A 42 -13.74 -3.31 -7.02
N ASN A 43 -14.68 -3.40 -6.08
CA ASN A 43 -15.86 -4.26 -6.17
C ASN A 43 -17.12 -3.54 -6.71
N LEU A 44 -16.96 -2.44 -7.47
CA LEU A 44 -18.10 -1.72 -8.03
C LEU A 44 -19.02 -2.64 -8.85
N GLY A 45 -20.32 -2.59 -8.57
CA GLY A 45 -21.30 -3.52 -9.16
C GLY A 45 -21.53 -4.82 -8.37
N ALA A 46 -20.82 -5.04 -7.26
CA ALA A 46 -21.10 -6.10 -6.29
C ALA A 46 -22.50 -6.01 -5.66
N THR A 47 -22.96 -4.77 -5.45
CA THR A 47 -24.13 -4.38 -4.68
C THR A 47 -24.04 -4.80 -3.21
N ALA A 48 -25.06 -5.46 -2.65
CA ALA A 48 -25.17 -5.66 -1.22
C ALA A 48 -24.17 -6.70 -0.67
N ILE A 49 -23.92 -7.77 -1.43
CA ILE A 49 -23.16 -8.96 -0.96
C ILE A 49 -22.32 -9.60 -2.08
N GLY A 50 -22.03 -8.88 -3.16
CA GLY A 50 -21.23 -9.41 -4.28
C GLY A 50 -21.99 -10.18 -5.35
N THR A 51 -23.26 -10.51 -5.12
CA THR A 51 -24.09 -11.30 -6.06
C THR A 51 -24.55 -10.51 -7.29
N ARG A 52 -24.26 -9.20 -7.34
CA ARG A 52 -24.66 -8.31 -8.45
C ARG A 52 -26.17 -8.16 -8.60
N LEU A 53 -26.95 -8.48 -7.57
CA LEU A 53 -28.41 -8.31 -7.60
C LEU A 53 -28.74 -6.84 -7.91
N ASN A 54 -29.62 -6.62 -8.89
CA ASN A 54 -29.99 -5.31 -9.44
C ASN A 54 -28.88 -4.55 -10.18
N THR A 55 -27.77 -5.21 -10.55
CA THR A 55 -26.74 -4.62 -11.42
C THR A 55 -27.03 -4.97 -12.88
N PRO A 56 -27.29 -3.99 -13.75
CA PRO A 56 -27.46 -4.24 -15.18
C PRO A 56 -26.18 -4.82 -15.81
N ASP A 57 -26.36 -5.58 -16.89
CA ASP A 57 -25.24 -6.06 -17.70
C ASP A 57 -24.41 -4.87 -18.22
N GLY A 58 -23.09 -5.01 -18.17
CA GLY A 58 -22.15 -3.96 -18.56
C GLY A 58 -21.93 -2.83 -17.54
N TYR A 59 -22.72 -2.75 -16.46
CA TYR A 59 -22.57 -1.70 -15.45
C TYR A 59 -21.17 -1.66 -14.83
N GLN A 60 -20.64 -2.81 -14.39
CA GLN A 60 -19.33 -2.87 -13.72
C GLN A 60 -18.22 -2.33 -14.63
N GLN A 61 -18.18 -2.78 -15.89
CA GLN A 61 -17.17 -2.32 -16.84
C GLN A 61 -17.24 -0.81 -17.06
N LEU A 62 -18.45 -0.27 -17.27
CA LEU A 62 -18.64 1.16 -17.46
C LEU A 62 -18.30 1.97 -16.19
N ALA A 63 -18.72 1.50 -15.02
CA ALA A 63 -18.50 2.17 -13.75
C ALA A 63 -17.00 2.22 -13.39
N VAL A 64 -16.29 1.10 -13.53
CA VAL A 64 -14.84 1.04 -13.28
C VAL A 64 -14.08 1.89 -14.30
N GLN A 65 -14.45 1.85 -15.57
CA GLN A 65 -13.88 2.74 -16.59
C GLN A 65 -14.06 4.22 -16.21
N LYS A 66 -15.29 4.61 -15.85
CA LYS A 66 -15.59 5.98 -15.45
C LYS A 66 -14.83 6.38 -14.19
N LEU A 67 -14.69 5.47 -13.22
CA LEU A 67 -13.89 5.72 -12.02
C LEU A 67 -12.41 5.95 -12.39
N ALA A 68 -11.84 5.14 -13.28
CA ALA A 68 -10.47 5.32 -13.77
C ALA A 68 -10.29 6.68 -14.45
N GLU A 69 -11.25 7.08 -15.31
CA GLU A 69 -11.24 8.38 -16.01
C GLU A 69 -11.27 9.57 -15.04
N VAL A 70 -12.16 9.57 -14.05
CA VAL A 70 -12.31 10.73 -13.13
C VAL A 70 -11.22 10.79 -12.07
N SER A 71 -10.70 9.65 -11.63
CA SER A 71 -9.63 9.59 -10.62
C SER A 71 -8.23 9.71 -11.22
N ASN A 72 -8.09 9.46 -12.52
CA ASN A 72 -6.80 9.29 -13.19
C ASN A 72 -5.94 8.19 -12.55
N LEU A 73 -6.58 7.15 -12.03
CA LEU A 73 -5.94 5.97 -11.44
C LEU A 73 -6.27 4.71 -12.27
N PRO A 74 -5.34 3.76 -12.39
CA PRO A 74 -5.56 2.53 -13.15
C PRO A 74 -6.34 1.51 -12.31
N VAL A 75 -7.56 1.86 -11.92
CA VAL A 75 -8.46 0.96 -11.16
C VAL A 75 -8.94 -0.20 -12.02
N VAL A 76 -9.10 -1.37 -11.40
CA VAL A 76 -9.51 -2.62 -12.05
C VAL A 76 -10.66 -3.26 -11.28
N PRO A 77 -11.57 -3.99 -11.95
CA PRO A 77 -12.59 -4.75 -11.24
C PRO A 77 -11.96 -5.92 -10.46
N ALA A 78 -12.51 -6.22 -9.29
CA ALA A 78 -12.15 -7.43 -8.54
C ALA A 78 -12.48 -8.72 -9.32
N GLU A 79 -11.67 -9.75 -9.11
CA GLU A 79 -11.84 -11.07 -9.77
C GLU A 79 -13.11 -11.77 -9.30
N ASP A 80 -13.41 -11.71 -8.00
CA ASP A 80 -14.63 -12.24 -7.39
C ASP A 80 -15.28 -11.17 -6.51
N LEU A 81 -16.53 -10.81 -6.83
CA LEU A 81 -17.24 -9.75 -6.13
C LEU A 81 -17.79 -10.19 -4.77
N ILE A 82 -18.03 -11.48 -4.54
CA ILE A 82 -18.49 -12.02 -3.25
C ILE A 82 -17.33 -11.96 -2.26
N GLU A 83 -16.14 -12.40 -2.67
CA GLU A 83 -14.91 -12.30 -1.90
C GLU A 83 -14.60 -10.83 -1.55
N ALA A 84 -14.50 -9.98 -2.58
CA ALA A 84 -14.12 -8.58 -2.44
C ALA A 84 -15.14 -7.72 -1.69
N THR A 85 -16.37 -8.20 -1.48
CA THR A 85 -17.35 -7.50 -0.62
C THR A 85 -17.02 -7.65 0.87
N SER A 86 -16.36 -8.75 1.25
CA SER A 86 -15.96 -9.01 2.63
C SER A 86 -14.49 -8.74 2.92
N ASP A 87 -13.67 -8.58 1.88
CA ASP A 87 -12.22 -8.45 2.04
C ASP A 87 -11.82 -7.08 2.62
N CYS A 88 -10.91 -7.14 3.58
CA CYS A 88 -10.24 -5.98 4.18
C CYS A 88 -8.71 -6.08 4.05
N GLY A 89 -8.19 -7.07 3.33
CA GLY A 89 -6.78 -7.43 3.26
C GLY A 89 -5.92 -6.30 2.69
N ALA A 90 -6.38 -5.63 1.63
CA ALA A 90 -5.68 -4.49 1.04
C ALA A 90 -5.41 -3.36 2.07
N TYR A 91 -6.42 -3.02 2.89
CA TYR A 91 -6.26 -2.01 3.95
C TYR A 91 -5.26 -2.43 5.02
N VAL A 92 -5.29 -3.70 5.43
CA VAL A 92 -4.35 -4.25 6.41
C VAL A 92 -2.91 -4.19 5.89
N MET A 93 -2.69 -4.53 4.62
CA MET A 93 -1.38 -4.48 3.98
C MET A 93 -0.84 -3.05 3.88
N VAL A 94 -1.66 -2.11 3.41
CA VAL A 94 -1.29 -0.69 3.34
C VAL A 94 -0.97 -0.16 4.73
N HIS A 95 -1.84 -0.40 5.71
CA HIS A 95 -1.61 0.06 7.08
C HIS A 95 -0.34 -0.54 7.70
N SER A 96 -0.04 -1.81 7.39
CA SER A 96 1.18 -2.47 7.85
C SER A 96 2.45 -1.84 7.26
N SER A 97 2.41 -1.42 5.98
CA SER A 97 3.51 -0.68 5.36
C SER A 97 3.75 0.68 6.03
N LEU A 98 2.67 1.40 6.36
CA LEU A 98 2.75 2.68 7.08
C LEU A 98 3.30 2.50 8.50
N LYS A 99 2.87 1.45 9.20
CA LYS A 99 3.42 1.10 10.52
C LYS A 99 4.92 0.82 10.45
N ARG A 100 5.38 0.12 9.42
CA ARG A 100 6.79 -0.18 9.21
C ARG A 100 7.62 1.09 9.00
N LEU A 101 7.12 2.01 8.16
CA LEU A 101 7.72 3.35 8.00
C LEU A 101 7.81 4.10 9.34
N ALA A 102 6.74 4.09 10.14
CA ALA A 102 6.71 4.79 11.43
C ALA A 102 7.77 4.24 12.40
N VAL A 103 7.88 2.92 12.54
CA VAL A 103 8.90 2.28 13.40
C VAL A 103 10.31 2.65 12.95
N LYS A 104 10.56 2.56 11.64
CA LYS A 104 11.84 2.91 11.03
C LYS A 104 12.19 4.39 11.21
N THR A 105 11.22 5.28 11.12
CA THR A 105 11.46 6.72 11.31
C THR A 105 11.79 7.04 12.77
N VAL A 106 11.10 6.42 13.74
CA VAL A 106 11.37 6.63 15.17
C VAL A 106 12.69 6.02 15.63
N GLN A 107 13.11 4.88 15.07
CA GLN A 107 14.38 4.23 15.45
C GLN A 107 15.62 4.97 14.94
N ASN A 108 15.48 5.80 13.91
CA ASN A 108 16.60 6.45 13.22
C ASN A 108 16.57 7.99 13.35
N LEU A 109 15.62 8.54 14.13
CA LEU A 109 15.60 9.92 14.63
C LEU A 109 16.13 9.94 16.08
#